data_AF-A0A0F9CIR6-F1
#
_entry.id   AF-A0A0F9CIR6-F1
#
_cell.length_a   1.000
_cell.length_b   1.000
_cell.length_c   1.000
_cell.angle_alpha   90.00
_cell.angle_beta   90.00
_cell.angle_gamma   90.00
#
_symmetry.space_group_name_H-M   'P 1'
#
loop_
_entity.id
_entity.type
_entity.pdbx_description
1 polymer ?
#
loop_
_entity_poly.entity_id
_entity_poly.type
_entity_poly.pdbx_seq_one_letter_code
_entity_poly.pdbx_strand_id
1 'polypeptide(L)'
;LEALPEPVDLVTVDVAFISLRRVLPSARRLLRPGAAIVALFKPQFEAAKREVGKGGVIRDPLMHATLIGRFAAWCVENGLRIRGLTASPLLGPAGNREFFFHLRPALSGVEGEASP
;
A
#
# COMPACT_ATOMS: atom_id res chain seq x y z
N LEU A 1 -3.54 12.79 -13.64
CA LEU A 1 -4.78 12.18 -14.15
C LEU A 1 -5.92 12.76 -13.35
N GLU A 2 -6.72 13.64 -13.98
CA GLU A 2 -7.91 14.21 -13.34
C GLU A 2 -9.04 13.19 -13.26
N ALA A 3 -9.22 12.35 -14.30
CA ALA A 3 -10.09 11.18 -14.30
C ALA A 3 -9.68 10.18 -15.39
N LEU A 4 -10.16 8.93 -15.26
CA LEU A 4 -10.19 7.93 -16.32
C LEU A 4 -11.61 7.92 -16.95
N PRO A 5 -11.78 7.43 -18.19
CA PRO A 5 -13.10 7.35 -18.83
C PRO A 5 -14.12 6.52 -18.03
N GLU A 6 -13.65 5.54 -17.28
CA GLU A 6 -14.45 4.67 -16.42
C GLU A 6 -13.65 4.21 -15.19
N PRO A 7 -14.33 3.82 -14.09
CA PRO A 7 -13.67 3.18 -12.95
C PRO A 7 -13.05 1.83 -13.33
N VAL A 8 -11.94 1.47 -12.69
CA VAL A 8 -11.17 0.26 -13.01
C VAL A 8 -11.33 -0.86 -11.97
N ASP A 9 -11.06 -2.08 -12.42
CA ASP A 9 -11.17 -3.31 -11.63
C ASP A 9 -9.91 -3.63 -10.82
N LEU A 10 -8.77 -3.13 -11.28
CA LEU A 10 -7.46 -3.36 -10.69
C LEU A 10 -6.57 -2.13 -10.90
N VAL A 11 -5.89 -1.72 -9.83
CA VAL A 11 -4.74 -0.81 -9.91
C VAL A 11 -3.50 -1.54 -9.43
N THR A 12 -2.44 -1.52 -10.22
CA THR A 12 -1.10 -1.94 -9.80
C THR A 12 -0.26 -0.71 -9.47
N VAL A 13 0.46 -0.73 -8.35
CA VAL A 13 1.31 0.40 -7.93
C VAL A 13 2.75 -0.08 -7.74
N ASP A 14 3.64 0.39 -8.61
CA ASP A 14 5.08 0.32 -8.44
C ASP A 14 5.66 1.72 -8.63
N VAL A 15 6.09 2.33 -7.52
CA VAL A 15 6.60 3.71 -7.49
C VAL A 15 7.89 3.77 -6.68
N ALA A 16 8.75 4.73 -7.01
CA ALA A 16 9.99 4.98 -6.30
C ALA A 16 10.01 6.39 -5.70
N PHE A 17 10.81 6.58 -4.65
CA PHE A 17 11.03 7.88 -3.97
C PHE A 17 9.78 8.52 -3.35
N ILE A 18 8.67 7.79 -3.27
CA ILE A 18 7.43 8.23 -2.66
C ILE A 18 6.81 7.09 -1.85
N SER A 19 6.23 7.42 -0.70
CA SER A 19 5.45 6.47 0.10
C SER A 19 4.11 6.18 -0.58
N LEU A 20 3.71 4.91 -0.55
CA LEU A 20 2.39 4.44 -0.96
C LEU A 20 1.27 5.18 -0.22
N ARG A 21 1.50 5.67 1.00
CA ARG A 21 0.53 6.48 1.76
C ARG A 21 0.09 7.74 1.03
N ARG A 22 0.94 8.29 0.15
CA ARG A 22 0.61 9.46 -0.68
C ARG A 22 -0.09 9.07 -1.99
N VAL A 23 0.13 7.86 -2.49
CA VAL A 23 -0.36 7.38 -3.78
C VAL A 23 -1.72 6.71 -3.67
N LEU A 24 -1.89 5.86 -2.66
CA LEU A 24 -3.08 5.02 -2.49
C LEU A 24 -4.40 5.79 -2.35
N PRO A 25 -4.48 6.97 -1.71
CA PRO A 25 -5.73 7.73 -1.68
C PRO A 25 -6.23 8.12 -3.06
N SER A 26 -5.31 8.45 -3.99
CA SER A 26 -5.66 8.78 -5.37
C SER A 26 -6.00 7.54 -6.19
N ALA A 27 -5.23 6.46 -6.04
CA ALA A 27 -5.53 5.18 -6.69
C ALA A 27 -6.92 4.65 -6.32
N ARG A 28 -7.30 4.76 -5.04
CA ARG A 28 -8.62 4.29 -4.55
C ARG A 28 -9.79 4.99 -5.24
N ARG A 29 -9.66 6.27 -5.62
CA ARG A 29 -10.73 7.03 -6.30
C ARG A 29 -11.01 6.53 -7.72
N LEU A 30 -10.08 5.80 -8.31
CA LEU A 30 -10.22 5.27 -9.68
C LEU A 30 -10.91 3.90 -9.71
N LEU A 31 -11.17 3.29 -8.54
CA LEU A 31 -11.68 1.93 -8.44
C LEU A 31 -13.20 1.86 -8.44
N ARG A 32 -13.76 0.85 -9.10
CA ARG A 32 -15.17 0.47 -8.89
C ARG A 32 -15.36 -0.28 -7.55
N PRO A 33 -16.60 -0.41 -7.04
CA PRO A 33 -16.88 -1.28 -5.90
C PRO A 33 -16.37 -2.72 -6.09
N GLY A 34 -15.71 -3.27 -5.08
CA GLY A 34 -15.17 -4.64 -5.10
C GLY A 34 -13.85 -4.82 -5.85
N ALA A 35 -13.34 -3.78 -6.51
CA ALA A 35 -12.04 -3.79 -7.19
C ALA A 35 -10.85 -3.93 -6.22
N ALA A 36 -9.66 -4.15 -6.79
CA ALA A 36 -8.44 -4.43 -6.02
C ALA A 36 -7.29 -3.47 -6.32
N ILE A 37 -6.36 -3.37 -5.38
CA ILE A 37 -5.05 -2.76 -5.58
C ILE A 37 -3.98 -3.83 -5.29
N VAL A 38 -2.98 -3.94 -6.15
CA VAL A 38 -1.74 -4.67 -5.87
C VAL A 38 -0.61 -3.65 -5.83
N ALA A 39 -0.09 -3.38 -4.63
CA ALA A 39 0.93 -2.34 -4.42
C ALA A 39 2.25 -2.96 -3.97
N LEU A 40 3.34 -2.58 -4.63
CA LEU A 40 4.70 -2.95 -4.25
C LEU A 40 5.21 -2.01 -3.16
N PHE A 41 5.20 -2.50 -1.94
CA PHE A 41 5.75 -1.85 -0.76
C PHE A 41 7.27 -1.96 -0.75
N LYS A 42 7.93 -0.81 -0.77
CA LYS A 42 9.39 -0.67 -0.80
C LYS A 42 9.85 -0.04 0.53
N PRO A 43 10.35 -0.83 1.49
CA PRO A 43 10.65 -0.35 2.85
C PRO A 43 11.50 0.94 2.88
N GLN A 44 12.46 1.06 1.98
CA GLN A 44 13.37 2.21 1.88
C GLN A 44 12.67 3.55 1.55
N PHE A 45 11.45 3.52 0.98
CA PHE A 45 10.66 4.74 0.70
C PHE A 45 9.56 4.98 1.75
N GLU A 46 9.41 4.07 2.69
CA GLU A 46 8.40 4.09 3.75
C GLU A 46 9.00 4.38 5.12
N ALA A 47 10.31 4.14 5.27
CA ALA A 47 11.07 4.41 6.46
C ALA A 47 11.41 5.90 6.62
N ALA A 48 11.59 6.35 7.87
CA ALA A 48 12.18 7.64 8.14
C ALA A 48 13.67 7.66 7.74
N LYS A 49 14.22 8.85 7.45
CA LYS A 49 15.64 8.99 7.03
C LYS A 49 16.65 8.27 7.94
N ARG A 50 16.40 8.26 9.27
CA ARG A 50 17.26 7.62 10.28
C ARG A 50 17.16 6.09 10.31
N GLU A 51 16.10 5.53 9.75
CA GLU A 51 15.82 4.08 9.72
C GLU A 51 16.42 3.41 8.48
N VAL A 52 16.97 4.19 7.55
CA VAL A 52 17.61 3.72 6.32
C VAL A 52 19.12 3.64 6.52
N GLY A 53 19.69 2.45 6.35
CA GLY A 53 21.13 2.23 6.45
C GLY A 53 21.93 2.85 5.30
N LYS A 54 23.27 2.77 5.39
CA LYS A 54 24.17 3.20 4.30
C LYS A 54 23.79 2.52 2.98
N GLY A 55 23.79 3.31 1.90
CA GLY A 55 23.44 2.84 0.56
C GLY A 55 21.93 2.71 0.28
N GLY A 56 21.06 3.16 1.19
CA GLY A 56 19.62 3.14 0.94
C GLY A 56 18.97 1.76 1.06
N VAL A 57 19.65 0.82 1.72
CA VAL A 57 19.21 -0.58 1.84
C VAL A 57 18.81 -0.91 3.27
N ILE A 58 17.60 -1.41 3.45
CA ILE A 58 17.12 -1.95 4.72
C ILE A 58 17.31 -3.46 4.68
N ARG A 59 18.22 -3.98 5.50
CA ARG A 59 18.52 -5.42 5.60
C ARG A 59 17.89 -6.10 6.82
N ASP A 60 17.64 -5.32 7.86
CA ASP A 60 17.11 -5.83 9.13
C ASP A 60 15.65 -6.29 8.95
N PRO A 61 15.34 -7.59 9.15
CA PRO A 61 13.98 -8.11 9.08
C PRO A 61 13.04 -7.48 10.12
N LEU A 62 13.55 -7.07 11.28
CA LEU A 62 12.73 -6.40 12.30
C LEU A 62 12.29 -5.02 11.82
N MET A 63 13.16 -4.30 11.12
CA MET A 63 12.82 -3.05 10.47
C MET A 63 11.78 -3.27 9.36
N HIS A 64 11.91 -4.33 8.54
CA HIS A 64 10.88 -4.67 7.56
C HIS A 64 9.52 -4.90 8.22
N ALA A 65 9.46 -5.75 9.25
CA ALA A 65 8.23 -6.04 9.99
C ALA A 65 7.62 -4.78 10.61
N THR A 66 8.46 -3.90 11.17
CA THR A 66 8.03 -2.62 11.75
C THR A 66 7.36 -1.73 10.70
N LEU A 67 7.98 -1.57 9.54
CA LEU A 67 7.48 -0.70 8.47
C LEU A 67 6.21 -1.28 7.83
N ILE A 68 6.18 -2.60 7.61
CA ILE A 68 4.99 -3.33 7.16
C ILE A 68 3.83 -3.13 8.15
N GLY A 69 4.08 -3.28 9.45
CA GLY A 69 3.06 -3.10 10.49
C GLY A 69 2.51 -1.68 10.52
N ARG A 70 3.38 -0.67 10.46
CA ARG A 70 2.97 0.75 10.40
C ARG A 70 2.12 1.03 9.15
N PHE A 71 2.48 0.45 8.01
CA PHE A 71 1.73 0.64 6.78
C PHE A 71 0.40 -0.12 6.78
N ALA A 72 0.37 -1.32 7.37
CA ALA A 72 -0.85 -2.10 7.53
C ALA A 72 -1.86 -1.37 8.43
N ALA A 73 -1.42 -0.81 9.57
CA ALA A 73 -2.26 0.01 10.43
C ALA A 73 -2.83 1.22 9.66
N TRP A 74 -1.96 1.95 8.94
CA TRP A 74 -2.36 3.07 8.11
C TRP A 74 -3.40 2.66 7.04
N CYS A 75 -3.23 1.51 6.39
CA CYS A 75 -4.21 1.02 5.41
C CYS A 75 -5.60 0.86 6.03
N VAL A 76 -5.68 0.22 7.20
CA VAL A 76 -6.94 -0.01 7.91
C VAL A 76 -7.59 1.32 8.31
N GLU A 77 -6.82 2.23 8.90
CA GLU A 77 -7.27 3.58 9.28
C GLU A 77 -7.78 4.40 8.07
N ASN A 78 -7.26 4.12 6.87
CA ASN A 78 -7.61 4.83 5.64
C ASN A 78 -8.62 4.07 4.76
N GLY A 79 -9.38 3.14 5.37
CA GLY A 79 -10.48 2.44 4.70
C GLY A 79 -10.01 1.49 3.59
N LEU A 80 -8.86 0.84 3.80
CA LEU A 80 -8.36 -0.26 2.96
C LEU A 80 -8.32 -1.55 3.79
N ARG A 81 -8.75 -2.65 3.19
CA ARG A 81 -8.65 -4.00 3.73
C ARG A 81 -7.47 -4.70 3.09
N ILE A 82 -6.61 -5.30 3.92
CA ILE A 82 -5.49 -6.13 3.45
C ILE A 82 -6.02 -7.54 3.23
N ARG A 83 -5.91 -8.02 1.99
CA ARG A 83 -6.32 -9.37 1.57
C ARG A 83 -5.15 -10.34 1.44
N GLY A 84 -3.93 -9.82 1.35
CA GLY A 84 -2.72 -10.62 1.29
C GLY A 84 -1.47 -9.77 1.36
N LEU A 85 -0.39 -10.38 1.81
CA LEU A 85 0.96 -9.84 1.86
C LEU A 85 1.91 -10.95 1.43
N THR A 86 2.83 -10.65 0.52
CA THR A 86 3.89 -11.59 0.13
C THR A 86 5.17 -10.84 -0.20
N ALA A 87 6.32 -11.49 -0.04
CA ALA A 87 7.58 -10.94 -0.50
C ALA A 87 7.64 -10.96 -2.05
N SER A 88 8.23 -9.93 -2.64
CA SER A 88 8.62 -9.97 -4.05
C SER A 88 9.66 -11.07 -4.27
N PRO A 89 9.57 -11.86 -5.36
CA PRO A 89 10.58 -12.84 -5.71
C PRO A 89 11.90 -12.17 -6.12
N LEU A 90 11.84 -10.89 -6.52
CA LEU A 90 12.99 -10.11 -6.92
C LEU A 90 13.37 -9.09 -5.85
N LEU A 91 14.67 -8.84 -5.72
CA LEU A 91 15.17 -7.71 -4.94
C LEU A 91 15.11 -6.44 -5.79
N GLY A 92 14.92 -5.29 -5.14
CA GLY A 92 15.09 -3.99 -5.80
C GLY A 92 16.54 -3.80 -6.28
N PRO A 93 16.82 -2.81 -7.16
CA PRO A 93 18.13 -2.65 -7.80
C PRO A 93 19.32 -2.53 -6.83
N ALA A 94 19.11 -1.93 -5.65
CA ALA A 94 20.12 -1.79 -4.61
C ALA A 94 20.15 -2.98 -3.62
N GLY A 95 19.33 -4.01 -3.84
CA GLY A 95 19.23 -5.20 -2.98
C GLY A 95 18.17 -5.11 -1.87
N ASN A 96 17.26 -4.14 -1.91
CA ASN A 96 16.16 -4.08 -0.94
C ASN A 96 15.17 -5.24 -1.14
N ARG A 97 14.72 -5.84 -0.04
CA ARG A 97 13.56 -6.74 -0.05
C ARG A 97 12.30 -5.88 -0.17
N GLU A 98 11.44 -6.22 -1.12
CA GLU A 98 10.18 -5.51 -1.40
C GLU A 98 9.01 -6.48 -1.23
N PHE A 99 7.80 -5.96 -1.00
CA PHE A 99 6.65 -6.76 -0.59
C PHE A 99 5.39 -6.34 -1.34
N PHE A 100 4.61 -7.28 -1.85
CA PHE A 100 3.32 -6.99 -2.45
C PHE A 100 2.23 -6.98 -1.39
N PHE A 101 1.42 -5.93 -1.39
CA PHE A 101 0.14 -5.86 -0.69
C PHE A 101 -1.01 -6.03 -1.67
N HIS A 102 -1.88 -6.99 -1.41
CA HIS A 102 -3.20 -7.07 -2.04
C HIS A 102 -4.20 -6.36 -1.15
N LEU A 103 -4.75 -5.24 -1.64
CA LEU A 103 -5.66 -4.38 -0.92
C LEU A 103 -7.01 -4.31 -1.63
N ARG A 104 -8.07 -4.06 -0.86
CA ARG A 104 -9.39 -3.68 -1.38
C ARG A 104 -9.94 -2.48 -0.61
N PRO A 105 -10.76 -1.61 -1.22
CA PRO A 105 -11.53 -0.65 -0.46
C PRO A 105 -12.34 -1.36 0.65
N ALA A 106 -12.38 -0.78 1.85
CA ALA A 106 -13.35 -1.19 2.84
C ALA A 106 -14.75 -0.93 2.27
N LEU A 107 -15.69 -1.85 2.49
CA LEU A 107 -17.10 -1.57 2.21
C LEU A 107 -17.47 -0.37 3.08
N SER A 108 -17.93 0.71 2.48
CA SER A 108 -18.71 1.70 3.19
C SER A 108 -19.85 0.94 3.86
N GLY A 109 -19.96 1.01 5.18
CA GLY A 109 -21.10 0.44 5.87
C GLY A 109 -22.37 0.95 5.18
N VAL A 110 -23.31 0.06 4.96
CA VAL A 110 -24.72 0.46 4.85
C VAL A 110 -24.94 1.34 6.08
N GLU A 111 -25.28 2.61 5.88
CA GLU A 111 -25.85 3.44 6.94
C GLU A 111 -27.09 2.66 7.39
N GLY A 112 -26.94 1.93 8.49
CA GLY A 112 -28.08 1.30 9.15
C GLY A 112 -28.98 2.45 9.56
N GLU A 113 -30.15 2.52 8.93
CA GLU A 113 -31.27 3.31 9.42
C GLU A 113 -31.45 2.98 10.90
N ALA A 114 -30.96 3.88 11.75
CA ALA A 114 -31.40 3.93 13.13
C ALA A 114 -32.77 4.64 13.12
N SER A 115 -33.82 3.84 13.11
CA SER A 115 -35.15 4.20 13.61
C SER A 115 -35.87 2.91 14.01
N PRO A 116 -36.72 2.91 15.03
CA PRO A 116 -37.45 4.07 15.57
C PRO A 116 -36.91 4.65 16.88
#